data_AF-A0A2A3Z7X2-F1
#
_entry.id   AF-A0A2A3Z7X2-F1
#
_cell.length_a   1.000
_cell.length_b   1.000
_cell.length_c   1.000
_cell.angle_alpha   90.00
_cell.angle_beta   90.00
_cell.angle_gamma   90.00
#
_symmetry.space_group_name_H-M   'P 1'
#
loop_
_entity.id
_entity.type
_entity.pdbx_description
1 polymer ?
#
loop_
_entity_poly.entity_id
_entity_poly.type
_entity_poly.pdbx_seq_one_letter_code
_entity_poly.pdbx_strand_id
1 'polypeptide(L)' 'MRGQARRSVLLTGLSYPLFIAGIVLLFTAMNVPGAVLLGSGVFLIGINELCLYIARSSLERQNLGS' A
#
# COMPACT_ATOMS: atom_id res chain seq x y z
N MET A 1 -2.27 -14.53 18.12
CA MET A 1 -1.20 -14.59 17.09
C MET A 1 -1.68 -14.58 15.63
N ARG A 2 -2.95 -14.90 15.30
CA ARG A 2 -3.45 -14.94 13.90
C ARG A 2 -3.51 -13.58 13.16
N GLY A 3 -3.53 -12.46 13.89
CA GLY A 3 -3.56 -11.10 13.32
C GLY A 3 -2.22 -10.62 12.76
N GLN A 4 -1.11 -10.93 13.44
CA GLN A 4 0.25 -10.59 12.99
C GLN A 4 0.62 -11.32 11.69
N ALA A 5 0.28 -12.61 11.57
CA ALA A 5 0.55 -13.40 10.37
C ALA A 5 -0.21 -12.87 9.13
N ARG A 6 -1.49 -12.49 9.26
CA ARG A 6 -2.26 -11.88 8.16
C ARG A 6 -1.72 -10.52 7.74
N ARG A 7 -1.27 -9.70 8.70
CA ARG A 7 -0.66 -8.39 8.43
C ARG A 7 0.68 -8.55 7.70
N SER A 8 1.48 -9.55 8.09
CA SER A 8 2.71 -9.89 7.37
C SER A 8 2.44 -10.36 5.95
N VAL A 9 1.45 -11.25 5.73
CA VAL A 9 1.11 -11.72 4.37
C VAL A 9 0.56 -10.60 3.49
N LEU A 10 -0.27 -9.71 4.02
CA LEU A 10 -0.72 -8.51 3.30
C LEU A 10 0.47 -7.61 2.96
N LEU A 11 1.36 -7.31 3.91
CA LEU A 11 2.57 -6.53 3.63
C LEU A 11 3.45 -7.17 2.56
N THR A 12 3.61 -8.50 2.58
CA THR A 12 4.39 -9.23 1.56
C THR A 12 3.69 -9.25 0.20
N GLY A 13 2.36 -9.36 0.17
CA GLY A 13 1.57 -9.29 -1.06
C GLY A 13 1.53 -7.89 -1.66
N LEU A 14 1.71 -6.85 -0.85
CA LEU A 14 1.68 -5.45 -1.28
C LEU A 14 3.05 -4.87 -1.54
N SER A 15 4.12 -5.39 -0.92
CA SER A 15 5.48 -4.96 -1.22
C SER A 15 5.84 -5.17 -2.69
N TYR A 16 5.35 -6.25 -3.31
CA TYR A 16 5.60 -6.55 -4.72
C TYR A 16 4.98 -5.52 -5.69
N PRO A 17 3.67 -5.23 -5.66
CA PRO A 17 3.08 -4.19 -6.51
C PRO A 17 3.60 -2.79 -6.17
N LEU A 18 3.92 -2.49 -4.90
CA LEU A 18 4.58 -1.23 -4.55
C LEU A 18 5.97 -1.10 -5.19
N PHE A 19 6.76 -2.17 -5.18
CA PHE A 19 8.08 -2.20 -5.79
C PHE A 19 8.00 -2.01 -7.31
N ILE A 20 7.08 -2.73 -7.97
CA ILE A 20 6.83 -2.58 -9.42
C ILE A 20 6.39 -1.15 -9.75
N ALA A 21 5.46 -0.58 -8.98
CA ALA A 21 4.99 0.79 -9.20
C ALA A 21 6.12 1.81 -9.03
N GLY A 22 7.02 1.62 -8.06
CA GLY A 22 8.22 2.45 -7.88
C GLY A 22 9.18 2.38 -9.07
N ILE A 23 9.41 1.19 -9.63
CA ILE A 23 10.24 1.03 -10.84
C ILE A 23 9.59 1.72 -12.05
N VAL A 24 8.29 1.52 -12.26
CA VAL A 24 7.56 2.17 -13.36
C VAL A 24 7.64 3.69 -13.23
N LEU A 25 7.50 4.23 -12.01
CA LEU A 25 7.69 5.65 -11.74
C LEU A 25 9.10 6.13 -12.08
N LEU A 26 10.13 5.37 -11.70
CA LEU A 26 11.52 5.72 -11.97
C LEU A 26 11.81 5.83 -13.48
N PHE A 27 11.28 4.92 -14.29
CA PHE A 27 11.46 4.92 -15.74
C PHE A 27 10.60 5.98 -16.46
N THR A 28 9.38 6.22 -15.98
CA THR A 28 8.48 7.24 -16.56
C THR A 28 8.89 8.66 -16.16
N ALA A 29 9.49 8.83 -14.98
CA ALA A 29 10.05 10.10 -14.49
C ALA A 29 11.07 10.72 -15.45
N MET A 30 11.89 9.88 -16.08
CA MET A 30 12.94 10.31 -16.99
C MET A 30 12.42 10.73 -18.36
N ASN A 31 11.22 10.26 -18.74
CA ASN A 31 10.66 10.47 -20.08
C ASN A 31 9.51 11.50 -20.09
N VAL A 32 8.78 11.66 -18.99
CA VAL A 32 7.59 12.50 -18.93
C VAL A 32 7.71 13.52 -17.79
N PRO A 33 7.95 14.81 -18.10
CA PRO A 33 7.97 15.85 -17.09
C PRO A 33 6.63 15.90 -16.36
N GLY A 34 6.66 15.86 -15.02
CA GLY A 34 5.46 15.83 -14.17
C GLY A 34 4.92 14.44 -13.82
N ALA A 35 5.38 13.37 -14.49
CA ALA A 35 4.98 11.99 -14.14
C ALA A 35 5.45 11.57 -12.74
N VAL A 36 6.55 12.14 -12.24
CA VAL A 36 7.01 11.92 -10.85
C VAL A 36 5.98 12.40 -9.84
N LEU A 37 5.46 13.62 -10.01
CA LEU A 37 4.51 14.22 -9.08
C LEU A 37 3.18 13.47 -9.08
N LEU A 38 2.67 13.15 -10.29
CA LEU A 38 1.43 12.39 -10.43
C LEU A 38 1.60 10.95 -9.90
N GLY A 39 2.69 10.29 -10.27
CA GLY A 39 2.94 8.92 -9.84
C GLY A 39 3.18 8.82 -8.34
N SER A 40 3.98 9.71 -7.75
CA SER A 40 4.22 9.72 -6.30
C SER A 40 2.94 10.04 -5.51
N GLY A 41 2.10 10.94 -6.01
CA GLY A 41 0.79 11.23 -5.42
C GLY A 41 -0.12 10.02 -5.43
N VAL A 42 -0.30 9.36 -6.59
CA VAL A 42 -1.13 8.15 -6.70
C VAL A 42 -0.57 7.01 -5.84
N PHE A 43 0.75 6.86 -5.78
CA PHE A 43 1.40 5.86 -4.94
C PHE A 43 1.16 6.09 -3.44
N LEU A 44 1.28 7.34 -2.98
CA LEU A 44 0.99 7.71 -1.59
C LEU A 44 -0.47 7.53 -1.22
N ILE A 45 -1.41 7.87 -2.11
CA ILE A 45 -2.85 7.62 -1.92
C ILE A 45 -3.12 6.12 -1.78
N GLY A 46 -2.51 5.29 -2.64
CA GLY A 46 -2.64 3.84 -2.58
C GLY A 46 -2.12 3.25 -1.26
N ILE A 47 -0.98 3.73 -0.76
CA ILE A 47 -0.47 3.33 0.57
C ILE A 47 -1.44 3.79 1.68
N ASN A 48 -1.98 5.00 1.60
CA ASN A 48 -2.86 5.53 2.62
C ASN A 48 -4.18 4.75 2.74
N GLU A 49 -4.86 4.50 1.63
CA GLU A 49 -6.07 3.65 1.56
C GLU A 49 -5.80 2.25 2.12
N LEU A 50 -4.65 1.69 1.77
CA LEU A 50 -4.24 0.39 2.27
C LEU A 50 -4.02 0.40 3.79
N CYS A 51 -3.35 1.42 4.31
CA CYS A 51 -3.12 1.56 5.74
C CYS A 51 -4.45 1.71 6.50
N LEU A 52 -5.38 2.47 5.92
CA LEU A 52 -6.72 2.68 6.45
C LEU A 52 -7.56 1.39 6.42
N TYR A 53 -7.44 0.58 5.36
CA TYR A 53 -8.04 -0.76 5.28
C TYR A 53 -7.48 -1.71 6.35
N ILE A 54 -6.17 -1.70 6.58
CA ILE A 54 -5.52 -2.51 7.63
C ILE A 54 -5.99 -2.04 9.02
N ALA A 55 -6.10 -0.73 9.26
CA ALA A 55 -6.59 -0.18 10.51
C ALA A 55 -8.05 -0.54 10.78
N ARG A 56 -8.94 -0.36 9.79
CA ARG A 56 -10.35 -0.75 9.85
C ARG A 56 -10.54 -2.25 10.10
N SER A 57 -9.87 -3.09 9.32
CA SER A 57 -9.97 -4.55 9.46
C SER A 57 -9.43 -5.06 10.80
N SER A 58 -8.53 -4.31 11.44
CA SER A 58 -8.07 -4.59 12.81
C SER A 58 -9.11 -4.20 13.86
N LEU A 59 -9.78 -3.06 13.68
CA LEU A 59 -10.83 -2.56 14.58
C LEU A 59 -12.09 -3.45 14.55
N GLU A 60 -12.51 -3.89 13.36
CA GLU A 60 -13.69 -4.75 13.19
C GLU A 60 -13.49 -6.12 13.86
N ARG A 61 -12.26 -6.64 13.86
CA ARG A 61 -11.92 -7.86 14.61
C ARG A 61 -11.95 -7.69 16.13
N GLN A 62 -11.72 -6.49 16.65
CA GLN A 62 -11.86 -6.24 18.09
C GLN A 62 -13.33 -6.20 18.51
N ASN A 63 -14.21 -5.60 17.70
CA ASN A 63 -15.64 -5.51 18.01
C ASN A 63 -16.40 -6.84 17.93
N LEU A 64 -15.97 -7.78 17.08
CA LEU A 64 -16.57 -9.14 16.99
C LEU A 64 -16.03 -10.13 18.03
N GLY A 65 -15.04 -9.72 18.84
CA GLY A 65 -14.43 -10.54 19.90
C GLY A 65 -14.75 -10.07 21.32
N SER A 66 -15.66 -9.10 21.47
CA SER A 66 -16.20 -8.60 22.75
C SER A 66 -17.68 -8.94 22.88
#